data_AF-A0A450X543-F1
#
_entry.id   AF-A0A450X543-F1
#
_cell.length_a   1.000
_cell.length_b   1.000
_cell.length_c   1.000
_cell.angle_alpha   90.00
_cell.angle_beta   90.00
_cell.angle_gamma   90.00
#
_symmetry.space_group_name_H-M   'P 1'
#
loop_
_entity.id
_entity.type
_entity.pdbx_description
1 polymer ?
#
loop_
_entity_poly.entity_id
_entity_poly.type
_entity_poly.pdbx_seq_one_letter_code
_entity_poly.pdbx_strand_id
1 'polypeptide(L)'
;MGAATLLVEIGDDMTAFGSAEKLASWAGVCPGNHESAGKRVSGKKSKGNPYVRRILCEVANAASRTRCAFQEKFKSLLVRRGRKRAIFALAHKILKIVFVLLSRGGYYRDAATNYEKLSVERNAPRWMKMLEKYGYITVAA
;
A
#
# COMPACT_ATOMS: atom_id res chain seq x y z
N MET A 1 11.82 8.14 7.03
CA MET A 1 12.57 6.93 7.43
C MET A 1 11.88 5.61 7.08
N GLY A 2 10.57 5.44 7.27
CA GLY A 2 9.91 4.12 7.11
C GLY A 2 10.11 3.40 5.76
N ALA A 3 10.06 4.12 4.62
CA ALA A 3 10.26 3.51 3.30
C ALA A 3 11.71 3.04 3.07
N ALA A 4 12.70 3.85 3.45
CA ALA A 4 14.12 3.48 3.33
C ALA A 4 14.45 2.27 4.20
N THR A 5 13.98 2.24 5.45
CA THR A 5 14.17 1.08 6.33
C THR A 5 13.51 -0.18 5.77
N LEU A 6 12.31 -0.08 5.18
CA LEU A 6 11.66 -1.22 4.53
C LEU A 6 12.50 -1.76 3.37
N LEU A 7 13.07 -0.87 2.55
CA LEU A 7 13.91 -1.26 1.42
C LEU A 7 15.23 -1.90 1.87
N VAL A 8 15.87 -1.36 2.91
CA VAL A 8 17.10 -1.95 3.47
C VAL A 8 16.86 -3.35 4.05
N GLU A 9 15.71 -3.56 4.69
CA GLU A 9 15.38 -4.86 5.29
C GLU A 9 14.98 -5.93 4.28
N ILE A 10 14.27 -5.54 3.21
CA ILE A 10 13.75 -6.49 2.21
C ILE A 10 14.72 -6.66 1.03
N GLY A 11 15.46 -5.62 0.67
CA GLY A 11 16.21 -5.52 -0.58
C GLY A 11 15.32 -5.10 -1.77
N ASP A 12 15.96 -4.90 -2.91
CA ASP A 12 15.33 -4.60 -4.20
C ASP A 12 15.16 -5.86 -5.08
N ASP A 13 15.96 -6.89 -4.86
CA ASP A 13 15.84 -8.18 -5.55
C ASP A 13 14.70 -9.05 -4.99
N MET A 14 13.55 -9.04 -5.68
CA MET A 14 12.40 -9.86 -5.34
C MET A 14 12.54 -11.34 -5.76
N THR A 15 13.51 -11.68 -6.61
CA THR A 15 13.72 -13.06 -7.05
C THR A 15 14.17 -13.97 -5.91
N ALA A 16 14.89 -13.41 -4.92
CA ALA A 16 15.27 -14.08 -3.68
C ALA A 16 14.08 -14.66 -2.91
N PHE A 17 12.91 -14.01 -2.97
CA PHE A 17 11.68 -14.52 -2.36
C PHE A 17 10.86 -15.38 -3.31
N GLY A 18 10.91 -15.13 -4.62
CA GLY A 18 10.19 -15.85 -5.68
C GLY A 18 8.67 -15.62 -5.71
N SER A 19 8.01 -15.35 -4.57
CA SER A 19 6.60 -14.97 -4.53
C SER A 19 6.28 -14.02 -3.37
N ALA A 20 5.19 -13.25 -3.54
CA ALA A 20 4.70 -12.32 -2.53
C ALA A 20 4.27 -13.04 -1.23
N GLU A 21 3.80 -14.29 -1.32
CA GLU A 21 3.43 -15.12 -0.17
C GLU A 21 4.65 -15.49 0.67
N LYS A 22 5.76 -15.85 0.02
CA LYS A 22 7.02 -16.15 0.69
C LYS A 22 7.57 -14.92 1.42
N LEU A 23 7.55 -13.74 0.77
CA LEU A 23 7.90 -12.48 1.43
C LEU A 23 6.99 -12.18 2.64
N ALA A 24 5.67 -12.36 2.49
CA ALA A 24 4.73 -12.13 3.58
C ALA A 24 4.90 -13.11 4.75
N SER A 25 5.31 -14.35 4.46
CA SER A 25 5.66 -15.35 5.48
C SER A 25 6.92 -14.94 6.24
N TRP A 26 7.98 -14.54 5.51
CA TRP A 26 9.23 -14.06 6.08
C TRP A 26 9.03 -12.80 6.95
N ALA A 27 8.27 -11.82 6.47
CA ALA A 27 7.94 -10.60 7.23
C ALA A 27 7.00 -10.87 8.42
N GLY A 28 6.40 -12.06 8.52
CA GLY A 28 5.46 -12.41 9.59
C GLY A 28 4.17 -11.60 9.56
N VAL A 29 3.72 -11.21 8.37
CA VAL A 29 2.42 -10.57 8.13
C VAL A 29 1.41 -11.50 7.45
N CYS A 30 1.80 -12.73 7.14
CA CYS A 30 0.87 -13.75 6.66
C CYS A 30 -0.12 -14.19 7.78
N PRO A 31 -1.36 -14.57 7.42
CA PRO A 31 -2.25 -15.27 8.33
C PRO A 31 -1.60 -16.59 8.79
N GLY A 32 -1.74 -16.92 10.08
CA GLY A 32 -1.26 -18.21 10.58
C GLY A 32 -2.06 -19.38 10.02
N ASN A 33 -1.33 -20.36 9.48
CA ASN A 33 -1.88 -21.64 9.01
C ASN A 33 -1.28 -22.79 9.83
N HIS A 34 -1.77 -22.98 11.06
CA HIS A 34 -1.36 -24.08 11.91
C HIS A 34 -2.47 -25.15 11.94
N GLU A 35 -2.27 -26.18 11.12
CA GLU A 35 -3.21 -27.27 10.89
C GLU A 35 -2.51 -28.61 11.12
N SER A 36 -3.22 -29.55 11.76
CA SER A 36 -2.75 -30.92 11.98
C SER A 36 -3.90 -31.88 11.70
N ALA A 37 -3.64 -32.92 10.90
CA ALA A 37 -4.63 -33.93 10.52
C ALA A 37 -5.99 -33.34 10.08
N GLY A 38 -5.98 -32.31 9.23
CA GLY A 38 -7.20 -31.66 8.72
C GLY A 38 -7.90 -30.71 9.70
N LYS A 39 -7.38 -30.54 10.92
CA LYS A 39 -7.96 -29.67 11.95
C LYS A 39 -7.08 -28.44 12.16
N ARG A 40 -7.70 -27.26 12.07
CA ARG A 40 -7.04 -25.99 12.34
C ARG A 40 -6.86 -25.79 13.84
N VAL A 41 -5.62 -25.91 14.32
CA VAL A 41 -5.26 -25.78 15.74
C VAL A 41 -5.07 -24.32 16.13
N SER A 42 -4.47 -23.49 15.26
CA SER A 42 -4.26 -22.07 15.55
C SER A 42 -4.22 -21.18 14.30
N GLY A 43 -4.64 -19.93 14.47
CA GLY A 43 -4.51 -18.86 13.48
C GLY A 43 -3.45 -17.81 13.83
N LYS A 44 -2.57 -18.12 14.80
CA LYS A 44 -1.57 -17.16 15.30
C LYS A 44 -0.57 -16.81 14.20
N LYS A 45 -0.33 -15.51 14.04
CA LYS A 45 0.64 -14.98 13.05
C LYS A 45 2.05 -15.56 13.27
N SER A 46 2.79 -15.70 12.18
CA SER A 46 4.22 -16.06 12.23
C SER A 46 5.04 -15.01 12.98
N LYS A 47 6.15 -15.44 13.61
CA LYS A 47 7.06 -14.54 14.35
C LYS A 47 7.74 -13.53 13.42
N GLY A 48 8.22 -13.97 12.25
CA GLY A 48 8.82 -13.17 11.16
C GLY A 48 9.76 -12.03 11.59
N ASN A 49 10.05 -11.11 10.66
CA ASN A 49 10.82 -9.90 10.98
C ASN A 49 9.96 -8.87 11.76
N PRO A 50 10.29 -8.55 13.03
CA PRO A 50 9.49 -7.63 13.84
C PRO A 50 9.56 -6.16 13.38
N TYR A 51 10.67 -5.73 12.78
CA TYR A 51 10.88 -4.36 12.31
C TYR A 51 10.00 -4.08 11.09
N VAL A 52 10.10 -4.93 10.06
CA VAL A 52 9.29 -4.85 8.84
C VAL A 52 7.80 -4.88 9.20
N ARG A 53 7.39 -5.81 10.07
CA ARG A 53 5.99 -5.88 10.52
C ARG A 53 5.54 -4.59 11.21
N ARG A 54 6.34 -4.01 12.09
CA ARG A 54 5.99 -2.78 12.81
C ARG A 54 5.78 -1.64 11.82
N ILE A 55 6.71 -1.46 10.89
CA ILE A 55 6.63 -0.43 9.85
C ILE A 55 5.37 -0.63 9.00
N LEU A 56 5.10 -1.85 8.54
CA LEU A 56 3.91 -2.15 7.73
C LEU A 56 2.60 -1.89 8.48
N CYS A 57 2.53 -2.19 9.78
CA CYS A 57 1.36 -1.88 10.60
C CYS A 57 1.14 -0.37 10.76
N GLU A 58 2.21 0.41 10.94
CA GLU A 58 2.10 1.88 11.02
C GLU A 58 1.66 2.48 9.68
N VAL A 59 2.23 2.00 8.56
CA VAL A 59 1.83 2.41 7.21
C VAL A 59 0.36 2.05 6.96
N ALA A 60 -0.07 0.85 7.34
CA ALA A 60 -1.47 0.44 7.24
C ALA A 60 -2.40 1.29 8.11
N ASN A 61 -1.98 1.66 9.33
CA ASN A 61 -2.78 2.53 10.20
C ASN A 61 -2.91 3.95 9.61
N ALA A 62 -1.85 4.49 9.03
CA ALA A 62 -1.91 5.76 8.29
C ALA A 62 -2.84 5.65 7.06
N ALA A 63 -2.63 4.63 6.21
CA ALA A 63 -3.43 4.39 5.01
C ALA A 63 -4.93 4.19 5.31
N SER A 64 -5.27 3.63 6.48
CA SER A 64 -6.66 3.46 6.91
C SER A 64 -7.43 4.77 7.10
N ARG A 65 -6.70 5.88 7.32
CA ARG A 65 -7.24 7.22 7.54
C ARG A 65 -7.18 8.12 6.31
N THR A 66 -6.45 7.71 5.28
CA THR A 66 -6.26 8.47 4.04
C THR A 66 -7.36 8.13 3.02
N ARG A 67 -7.87 9.12 2.29
CA ARG A 67 -8.84 8.89 1.20
C ARG A 67 -8.15 8.18 0.03
N CYS A 68 -8.27 6.85 -0.02
CA CYS A 68 -7.63 5.97 -1.01
C CYS A 68 -8.30 4.59 -1.00
N ALA A 69 -7.98 3.72 -1.97
CA ALA A 69 -8.57 2.37 -2.04
C ALA A 69 -8.31 1.51 -0.78
N PHE A 70 -7.23 1.81 -0.04
CA PHE A 70 -6.93 1.12 1.22
C PHE A 70 -7.95 1.42 2.32
N GLN A 71 -8.52 2.62 2.35
CA GLN A 71 -9.51 2.99 3.36
C GLN A 71 -10.83 2.23 3.16
N GLU A 72 -11.29 2.07 1.92
CA GLU A 72 -12.48 1.27 1.63
C GLU A 72 -12.27 -0.19 2.01
N LYS A 73 -11.10 -0.76 1.67
CA LYS A 73 -10.73 -2.10 2.08
C LYS A 73 -10.71 -2.23 3.60
N PHE A 74 -10.13 -1.25 4.30
CA PHE A 74 -10.10 -1.22 5.75
C PHE A 74 -11.50 -1.18 6.36
N LYS A 75 -12.40 -0.31 5.87
CA LYS A 75 -13.79 -0.22 6.33
C LYS A 75 -14.52 -1.56 6.18
N SER A 76 -14.37 -2.24 5.03
CA SER A 76 -14.97 -3.57 4.81
C SER A 76 -14.48 -4.63 5.80
N LEU A 77 -13.21 -4.57 6.20
CA LEU A 77 -12.60 -5.50 7.14
C LEU A 77 -12.91 -5.14 8.60
N LEU A 78 -13.05 -3.84 8.89
CA LEU A 78 -13.35 -3.31 10.22
C LEU A 78 -14.65 -3.90 10.76
N VAL A 79 -15.71 -3.88 9.93
CA VAL A 79 -17.04 -4.42 10.27
C VAL A 79 -16.97 -5.91 10.59
N ARG A 80 -16.17 -6.68 9.86
CA ARG A 80 -16.14 -8.15 9.97
C ARG A 80 -15.17 -8.70 11.02
N ARG A 81 -14.06 -8.01 11.30
CA ARG A 81 -12.93 -8.58 12.07
C ARG A 81 -12.41 -7.70 13.19
N GLY A 82 -12.87 -6.45 13.28
CA GLY A 82 -12.37 -5.46 14.24
C GLY A 82 -11.04 -4.82 13.84
N ARG A 83 -10.72 -3.70 14.49
CA ARG A 83 -9.66 -2.76 14.07
C ARG A 83 -8.27 -3.38 13.96
N LYS A 84 -7.79 -4.08 14.99
CA LYS A 84 -6.43 -4.65 15.03
C LYS A 84 -6.22 -5.66 13.89
N ARG A 85 -7.21 -6.52 13.63
CA ARG A 85 -7.15 -7.53 12.55
C ARG A 85 -7.28 -6.89 11.18
N ALA A 86 -8.10 -5.83 11.05
CA ALA A 86 -8.22 -5.08 9.80
C ALA A 86 -6.91 -4.38 9.41
N ILE A 87 -6.22 -3.73 10.36
CA ILE A 87 -4.89 -3.12 10.12
C ILE A 87 -3.89 -4.19 9.68
N PHE A 88 -3.85 -5.34 10.35
CA PHE A 88 -2.92 -6.41 10.00
C PHE A 88 -3.18 -6.98 8.60
N ALA A 89 -4.44 -7.20 8.23
CA ALA A 89 -4.81 -7.62 6.90
C ALA A 89 -4.47 -6.57 5.83
N LEU A 90 -4.58 -5.28 6.16
CA LEU A 90 -4.17 -4.20 5.28
C LEU A 90 -2.65 -4.16 5.11
N ALA A 91 -1.88 -4.33 6.18
CA ALA A 91 -0.42 -4.46 6.15
C ALA A 91 0.04 -5.62 5.25
N HIS A 92 -0.63 -6.78 5.34
CA HIS A 92 -0.39 -7.90 4.44
C HIS A 92 -0.64 -7.52 2.96
N LYS A 93 -1.75 -6.86 2.66
CA LYS A 93 -2.08 -6.41 1.30
C LYS A 93 -1.04 -5.40 0.77
N ILE A 94 -0.63 -4.44 1.62
CA ILE A 94 0.39 -3.43 1.26
C ILE A 94 1.71 -4.12 0.91
N LEU A 95 2.17 -5.09 1.71
CA LEU A 95 3.41 -5.81 1.43
C LEU A 95 3.36 -6.55 0.09
N LYS A 96 2.22 -7.19 -0.25
CA LYS A 96 2.06 -7.83 -1.58
C LYS A 96 2.14 -6.81 -2.71
N ILE A 97 1.61 -5.60 -2.51
CA ILE A 97 1.73 -4.51 -3.50
C ILE A 97 3.19 -4.08 -3.62
N VAL A 98 3.91 -3.90 -2.51
CA VAL A 98 5.34 -3.56 -2.52
C VAL A 98 6.13 -4.59 -3.32
N PHE A 99 5.91 -5.90 -3.09
CA PHE A 99 6.55 -6.96 -3.87
C PHE A 99 6.34 -6.79 -5.38
N VAL A 100 5.10 -6.56 -5.82
CA VAL A 100 4.78 -6.40 -7.24
C VAL A 100 5.39 -5.13 -7.81
N LEU A 101 5.40 -4.03 -7.05
CA LEU A 101 6.00 -2.77 -7.50
C LEU A 101 7.52 -2.89 -7.68
N LEU A 102 8.22 -3.50 -6.71
CA LEU A 102 9.65 -3.76 -6.79
C LEU A 102 9.98 -4.73 -7.93
N SER A 103 9.22 -5.83 -8.07
CA SER A 103 9.43 -6.82 -9.14
C SER A 103 9.26 -6.24 -10.55
N ARG A 104 8.39 -5.23 -10.71
CA ARG A 104 8.07 -4.62 -12.02
C ARG A 104 8.80 -3.30 -12.27
N GLY A 105 9.49 -2.74 -11.28
CA GLY A 105 10.08 -1.39 -11.36
C GLY A 105 9.04 -0.27 -11.54
N GLY A 106 7.82 -0.47 -11.06
CA GLY A 106 6.70 0.44 -11.29
C GLY A 106 6.33 1.30 -10.08
N TYR A 107 5.45 2.28 -10.29
CA TYR A 107 4.85 3.07 -9.23
C TYR A 107 3.42 2.64 -8.91
N TYR A 108 3.02 2.84 -7.66
CA TYR A 108 1.65 2.58 -7.22
C TYR A 108 0.68 3.55 -7.90
N ARG A 109 -0.37 3.01 -8.51
CA ARG A 109 -1.53 3.77 -8.98
C ARG A 109 -2.75 3.32 -8.18
N ASP A 110 -3.29 4.23 -7.39
CA ASP A 110 -4.51 3.99 -6.64
C ASP A 110 -5.75 4.04 -7.54
N ALA A 111 -6.56 2.99 -7.53
CA ALA A 111 -7.78 2.91 -8.33
C ALA A 111 -8.86 3.93 -7.91
N ALA A 112 -8.85 4.37 -6.65
CA ALA A 112 -9.79 5.37 -6.15
C ALA A 112 -9.33 6.81 -6.43
N THR A 113 -8.12 7.02 -6.97
CA THR A 113 -7.53 8.35 -7.17
C THR A 113 -7.39 8.67 -8.66
N ASN A 114 -8.06 9.72 -9.10
CA ASN A 114 -7.86 10.27 -10.44
C ASN A 114 -6.64 11.22 -10.45
N TYR A 115 -5.47 10.67 -10.75
CA TYR A 115 -4.21 11.41 -10.80
C TYR A 115 -4.18 12.48 -11.90
N GLU A 116 -4.86 12.25 -13.02
CA GLU A 116 -4.95 13.22 -14.11
C GLU A 116 -5.70 14.46 -13.66
N LYS A 117 -6.89 14.27 -13.07
CA LYS A 117 -7.67 15.37 -12.49
C LYS A 117 -6.85 16.16 -11.46
N LEU A 118 -6.16 15.47 -10.54
CA LEU A 118 -5.28 16.11 -9.55
C LEU A 118 -4.13 16.90 -10.19
N SER A 119 -3.54 16.39 -11.27
CA SER A 119 -2.47 17.07 -12.01
C SER A 119 -3.00 18.31 -12.72
N VAL A 120 -4.16 18.20 -13.38
CA VAL A 120 -4.83 19.32 -14.05
C VAL A 120 -5.22 20.37 -13.04
N GLU A 121 -5.89 20.04 -11.94
CA GLU A 121 -6.28 21.01 -10.91
C GLU A 121 -5.08 21.78 -10.34
N ARG A 122 -3.93 21.10 -10.16
CA ARG A 122 -2.71 21.74 -9.64
C ARG A 122 -2.05 22.67 -10.67
N ASN A 123 -2.02 22.28 -11.94
CA ASN A 123 -1.26 22.97 -12.97
C ASN A 123 -2.10 23.95 -13.79
N ALA A 124 -3.42 23.77 -13.86
CA ALA A 124 -4.34 24.55 -14.68
C ALA A 124 -4.19 26.06 -14.44
N PRO A 125 -4.13 26.59 -13.20
CA PRO A 125 -3.97 28.04 -13.00
C PRO A 125 -2.68 28.59 -13.61
N ARG A 126 -1.60 27.82 -13.57
CA ARG A 126 -0.32 28.19 -14.18
C ARG A 126 -0.39 28.14 -15.70
N TRP A 127 -1.02 27.10 -16.26
CA TRP A 127 -1.20 26.99 -17.71
C TRP A 127 -2.10 28.09 -18.26
N MET A 128 -3.20 28.42 -17.58
CA MET A 128 -4.09 29.53 -17.96
C MET A 128 -3.32 30.85 -18.06
N LYS A 129 -2.54 31.22 -17.03
CA LYS A 129 -1.70 32.43 -17.07
C LYS A 129 -0.70 32.44 -18.22
N MET A 130 -0.12 31.28 -18.56
CA MET A 130 0.83 31.19 -19.68
C MET A 130 0.12 31.32 -21.03
N LEU A 131 -1.04 30.68 -21.19
CA LEU A 131 -1.84 30.76 -22.41
C LEU A 131 -2.34 32.19 -22.64
N GLU A 132 -2.73 32.90 -21.58
CA GLU A 132 -3.05 34.34 -21.63
C GLU A 132 -1.84 35.18 -22.06
N LYS A 133 -0.68 34.97 -21.42
CA LYS A 133 0.55 35.72 -21.70
C LYS A 133 0.99 35.64 -23.16
N TYR A 134 0.82 34.48 -23.80
CA TYR A 134 1.19 34.28 -25.20
C TYR A 134 0.02 34.47 -26.19
N GLY A 135 -1.14 34.94 -25.71
CA GLY A 135 -2.28 35.27 -26.55
C GLY A 135 -3.01 34.07 -27.17
N TYR A 136 -2.82 32.86 -26.62
CA TYR A 136 -3.54 31.66 -27.07
C TYR A 136 -4.99 31.62 -26.60
N ILE A 137 -5.29 32.33 -25.51
CA ILE A 137 -6.66 32.50 -25.00
C ILE A 137 -6.88 33.97 -24.67
N THR A 138 -8.02 34.50 -25.11
CA THR A 138 -8.51 35.82 -24.72
C THR A 138 -9.50 35.63 -23.57
N VAL A 139 -9.17 36.13 -22.39
CA VAL A 139 -10.15 36.19 -21.29
C VAL A 139 -11.18 37.24 -21.71
N ALA A 140 -12.39 36.80 -22.06
CA ALA A 140 -13.51 37.71 -22.22
C ALA A 140 -13.74 38.39 -20.85
N ALA A 141 -13.71 39.72 -20.86
CA ALA A 141 -13.89 40.57 -19.69
C ALA A 141 -15.26 40.38 -19.03
#